data_AF-A0A535QTN6-F1
#
_entry.id   AF-A0A535QTN6-F1
#
_cell.length_a   1.000
_cell.length_b   1.000
_cell.length_c   1.000
_cell.angle_alpha   90.00
_cell.angle_beta   90.00
_cell.angle_gamma   90.00
#
_symmetry.space_group_name_H-M   'P 1'
#
loop_
_entity.id
_entity.type
_entity.pdbx_description
1 polymer ?
#
loop_
_entity_poly.entity_id
_entity_poly.type
_entity_poly.pdbx_seq_one_letter_code
_entity_poly.pdbx_strand_id
1 'polypeptide(L)'
;MPPLDHHVALSLSGSQPSSRLVKPSAAGTCPDVAVRRLEQPQTIPRSAWIHASDGVNVRAAPSSSATRLVTLPTGTQVSVQEEQSKPDGVWYRIRLSDGRDGWLSGRFTTTYPISPASTDSLKIWLPAGYQFQSVAAGKAEAHYKNGPQTLLYVESGSSAKAPAEPVVPSGLPRRSAWTVVAAEPTLVGDLPATDRVFSIRLGGSGCPAVVHQVRIATTAHYYDFIFLLDAPSSSVVAQLLDSATVQ
;
A
#
# COMPACT_ATOMS: atom_id res chain seq x y z
N MET A 1 21.38 -4.39 22.97
CA MET A 1 20.20 -5.09 22.39
C MET A 1 19.19 -4.02 22.01
N PRO A 2 18.94 -3.74 20.71
CA PRO A 2 17.81 -2.89 20.37
C PRO A 2 16.51 -3.71 20.49
N PRO A 3 15.39 -3.13 20.93
CA PRO A 3 14.11 -3.84 20.91
C PRO A 3 13.69 -4.03 19.45
N LEU A 4 13.39 -5.26 19.06
CA LEU A 4 12.69 -5.55 17.81
C LEU A 4 11.26 -5.02 17.95
N ASP A 5 11.09 -3.81 17.45
CA ASP A 5 9.85 -3.26 16.96
C ASP A 5 9.42 -4.14 15.76
N HIS A 6 8.65 -5.22 16.01
CA HIS A 6 8.12 -6.11 14.98
C HIS A 6 6.94 -5.41 14.25
N HIS A 7 7.21 -4.38 13.45
CA HIS A 7 6.17 -3.56 12.82
C HIS A 7 6.13 -3.78 11.31
N VAL A 8 4.98 -4.20 10.75
CA VAL A 8 4.84 -4.34 9.31
C VAL A 8 3.92 -3.23 8.79
N ALA A 9 4.53 -2.11 8.41
CA ALA A 9 3.94 -1.22 7.41
C ALA A 9 4.51 -1.66 6.07
N LEU A 10 3.70 -2.27 5.21
CA LEU A 10 4.09 -2.50 3.83
C LEU A 10 4.43 -1.13 3.24
N SER A 11 5.71 -0.87 2.97
CA SER A 11 6.19 0.39 2.41
C SER A 11 7.35 0.11 1.46
N LEU A 12 7.25 0.56 0.21
CA LEU A 12 8.35 0.54 -0.77
C LEU A 12 9.07 1.89 -0.85
N SER A 13 8.64 2.91 -0.10
CA SER A 13 9.14 4.27 -0.26
C SER A 13 10.48 4.49 0.46
N GLY A 14 11.57 4.09 -0.20
CA GLY A 14 12.83 4.82 -0.11
C GLY A 14 12.64 6.23 -0.69
N SER A 15 12.56 7.22 0.20
CA SER A 15 12.73 8.67 -0.04
C SER A 15 12.90 9.12 -1.50
N GLN A 16 11.82 9.59 -2.13
CA GLN A 16 11.91 10.55 -3.23
C GLN A 16 10.99 11.76 -2.97
N PRO A 17 11.54 12.97 -2.81
CA PRO A 17 10.75 14.18 -2.81
C PRO A 17 10.38 14.50 -4.27
N SER A 18 9.11 14.44 -4.63
CA SER A 18 8.62 15.03 -5.87
C SER A 18 7.59 16.11 -5.57
N SER A 19 8.01 17.35 -5.81
CA SER A 19 7.15 18.51 -5.91
C SER A 19 6.68 18.65 -7.35
N ARG A 20 5.38 18.52 -7.61
CA ARG A 20 4.60 19.39 -8.53
C ARG A 20 3.17 18.89 -8.73
N LEU A 21 2.26 19.87 -8.70
CA LEU A 21 0.99 20.03 -9.41
C LEU A 21 0.33 18.78 -9.98
N VAL A 22 -0.94 18.59 -9.59
CA VAL A 22 -1.93 17.72 -10.25
C VAL A 22 -1.73 17.74 -11.76
N LYS A 23 -1.14 16.67 -12.25
CA LYS A 23 -1.24 16.23 -13.63
C LYS A 23 -1.96 14.89 -13.55
N PRO A 24 -2.94 14.59 -14.44
CA PRO A 24 -3.22 13.18 -14.71
C PRO A 24 -1.87 12.51 -14.92
N SER A 25 -1.71 11.25 -14.49
CA SER A 25 -0.63 10.45 -15.09
C SER A 25 -0.75 10.70 -16.59
N ALA A 26 0.29 11.28 -17.20
CA ALA A 26 0.26 11.45 -18.63
C ALA A 26 0.09 10.03 -19.19
N ALA A 27 -1.05 9.76 -19.82
CA ALA A 27 -1.38 8.52 -20.51
C ALA A 27 -1.66 7.28 -19.63
N GLY A 28 -2.88 7.16 -19.11
CA GLY A 28 -3.55 5.87 -19.24
C GLY A 28 -4.01 5.74 -20.69
N THR A 29 -3.34 4.92 -21.49
CA THR A 29 -3.74 4.60 -22.87
C THR A 29 -4.97 3.69 -22.90
N CYS A 30 -5.38 3.15 -21.74
CA CYS A 30 -6.51 2.26 -21.58
C CYS A 30 -7.62 2.93 -20.74
N PRO A 31 -8.77 3.31 -21.31
CA PRO A 31 -9.89 3.89 -20.56
C PRO A 31 -10.53 2.91 -19.58
N ASP A 32 -10.30 1.60 -19.77
CA ASP A 32 -10.90 0.53 -18.97
C ASP A 32 -10.14 0.28 -17.65
N VAL A 33 -8.92 0.78 -17.50
CA VAL A 33 -8.07 0.60 -16.31
C VAL A 33 -7.54 1.96 -15.86
N ALA A 34 -8.43 2.81 -15.35
CA ALA A 34 -8.06 4.12 -14.82
C ALA A 34 -7.91 4.04 -13.30
N VAL A 35 -6.69 4.23 -12.79
CA VAL A 35 -6.48 4.39 -11.35
C VAL A 35 -6.30 5.86 -10.98
N ARG A 36 -7.05 6.31 -9.97
CA ARG A 36 -6.94 7.68 -9.45
C ARG A 36 -5.93 7.73 -8.33
N ARG A 37 -4.82 8.44 -8.57
CA ARG A 37 -3.88 8.83 -7.52
C ARG A 37 -4.44 10.05 -6.77
N LEU A 38 -4.65 9.93 -5.46
CA LEU A 38 -4.91 11.07 -4.59
C LEU A 38 -3.55 11.64 -4.15
N GLU A 39 -3.10 12.72 -4.79
CA GLU A 39 -1.90 13.43 -4.36
C GLU A 39 -2.27 14.65 -3.53
N GLN A 40 -1.69 14.76 -2.33
CA GLN A 40 -1.74 16.00 -1.56
C GLN A 40 -0.48 16.82 -1.79
N PRO A 41 -0.59 18.17 -1.75
CA PRO A 41 0.56 19.05 -1.77
C PRO A 41 1.57 18.64 -0.68
N GLN A 42 2.84 18.48 -1.06
CA GLN A 42 3.92 18.18 -0.12
C GLN A 42 4.38 19.43 0.68
N THR A 43 3.64 20.53 0.58
CA THR A 43 3.90 21.78 1.28
C THR A 43 3.45 21.68 2.74
N ILE A 44 4.31 22.08 3.67
CA ILE A 44 3.99 22.10 5.10
C ILE A 44 3.25 23.40 5.45
N PRO A 45 2.15 23.35 6.24
CA PRO A 45 1.58 22.15 6.83
C PRO A 45 0.79 21.28 5.84
N ARG A 46 0.88 19.96 6.00
CA ARG A 46 0.13 18.96 5.20
C ARG A 46 -0.53 17.91 6.08
N SER A 47 -1.58 17.27 5.56
CA SER A 47 -2.15 16.09 6.23
C SER A 47 -1.31 14.85 5.91
N ALA A 48 -1.26 13.93 6.88
CA ALA A 48 -0.78 12.57 6.70
C ALA A 48 -1.66 11.61 7.51
N TRP A 49 -1.69 10.34 7.13
CA TRP A 49 -2.43 9.30 7.84
C TRP A 49 -1.45 8.24 8.33
N ILE A 50 -1.64 7.79 9.57
CA ILE A 50 -0.79 6.73 10.14
C ILE A 50 -1.04 5.43 9.40
N HIS A 51 0.03 4.80 8.94
CA HIS A 51 0.00 3.53 8.23
C HIS A 51 1.04 2.57 8.81
N ALA A 52 0.62 1.83 9.84
CA ALA A 52 1.38 0.78 10.51
C ALA A 52 0.38 -0.13 11.24
N SER A 53 0.61 -1.45 11.26
CA SER A 53 -0.30 -2.46 11.85
C SER A 53 -0.70 -2.16 13.28
N ASP A 54 0.26 -1.70 14.08
CA ASP A 54 0.12 -1.43 15.53
C ASP A 54 0.10 0.07 15.86
N GLY A 55 -0.02 0.91 14.82
CA GLY A 55 0.11 2.35 14.93
C GLY A 55 1.57 2.82 14.97
N VAL A 56 1.76 4.13 15.21
CA VAL A 56 3.09 4.75 15.26
C VAL A 56 3.34 5.42 16.61
N ASN A 57 4.55 5.23 17.12
CA ASN A 57 5.01 5.93 18.32
C ASN A 57 5.36 7.38 18.00
N VAL A 58 4.72 8.31 18.69
CA VAL A 58 5.09 9.73 18.75
C VAL A 58 6.09 9.91 19.89
N ARG A 59 7.19 10.58 19.62
CA ARG A 59 8.35 10.73 20.51
C ARG A 59 8.66 12.19 20.78
N ALA A 60 9.36 12.44 21.89
CA ALA A 60 9.71 13.80 22.33
C ALA A 60 10.71 14.50 21.40
N ALA A 61 11.50 13.74 20.64
CA ALA A 61 12.50 14.23 19.70
C ALA A 61 12.53 13.34 18.44
N PRO A 62 13.06 13.84 17.31
CA PRO A 62 13.17 13.09 16.06
C PRO A 62 14.30 12.05 16.14
N SER A 63 14.06 11.00 16.92
CA SER A 63 14.96 9.88 17.10
C SER A 63 14.22 8.66 17.65
N SER A 64 14.59 7.47 17.17
CA SER A 64 14.05 6.19 17.63
C SER A 64 14.33 5.88 19.11
N SER A 65 15.35 6.52 19.71
CA SER A 65 15.70 6.36 21.13
C SER A 65 15.02 7.39 22.04
N ALA A 66 14.35 8.40 21.49
CA ALA A 66 13.70 9.44 22.29
C ALA A 66 12.46 8.90 23.03
N THR A 67 12.14 9.51 24.17
CA THR A 67 10.99 9.13 25.01
C THR A 67 9.70 9.08 24.20
N ARG A 68 8.98 7.96 24.28
CA ARG A 68 7.64 7.80 23.69
C ARG A 68 6.64 8.64 24.47
N LEU A 69 5.91 9.50 23.77
CA LEU A 69 4.83 10.33 24.31
C LEU A 69 3.48 9.62 24.22
N VAL A 70 3.15 9.08 23.05
CA VAL A 70 1.88 8.40 22.75
C VAL A 70 2.06 7.47 21.56
N THR A 71 1.14 6.54 21.35
CA THR A 71 1.04 5.73 20.12
C THR A 71 -0.25 6.11 19.40
N LEU A 72 -0.15 6.51 18.14
CA LEU A 72 -1.30 6.84 17.31
C LEU A 72 -1.72 5.62 16.48
N PRO A 73 -3.00 5.20 16.49
CA PRO A 73 -3.45 4.04 15.73
C PRO A 73 -3.45 4.29 14.22
N THR A 74 -3.42 3.22 13.43
CA THR A 74 -3.57 3.24 11.97
C THR A 74 -4.80 4.04 11.54
N GLY A 75 -4.70 4.77 10.43
CA GLY A 75 -5.76 5.63 9.91
C GLY A 75 -5.91 6.97 10.62
N THR A 76 -5.19 7.22 11.73
CA THR A 76 -5.22 8.54 12.40
C THR A 76 -4.70 9.60 11.45
N GLN A 77 -5.50 10.63 11.19
CA GLN A 77 -5.06 11.80 10.45
C GLN A 77 -4.24 12.72 11.37
N VAL A 78 -3.07 13.14 10.91
CA VAL A 78 -2.19 14.09 11.59
C VAL A 78 -1.87 15.26 10.67
N SER A 79 -1.60 16.42 11.25
CA SER A 79 -1.08 17.58 10.52
C SER A 79 0.43 17.68 10.73
N VAL A 80 1.19 17.42 9.67
CA VAL A 80 2.65 17.56 9.64
C VAL A 80 3.00 19.04 9.60
N GLN A 81 3.74 19.50 10.60
CA GLN A 81 4.14 20.90 10.80
C GLN A 81 5.62 21.14 10.47
N GLU A 82 6.42 20.08 10.47
CA GLU A 82 7.84 20.14 10.15
C GLU A 82 8.30 18.76 9.67
N GLU A 83 9.31 18.75 8.80
CA GLU A 83 9.99 17.54 8.34
C GLU A 83 11.48 17.68 8.63
N GLN A 84 12.07 16.66 9.23
CA GLN A 84 13.49 16.62 9.54
C GLN A 84 14.12 15.29 9.12
N SER A 85 15.10 15.37 8.22
CA SER A 85 15.94 14.22 7.86
C SER A 85 17.01 14.00 8.93
N LYS A 86 17.09 12.76 9.43
CA LYS A 86 18.07 12.27 10.39
C LYS A 86 18.78 11.04 9.83
N PRO A 87 19.92 10.62 10.41
CA PRO A 87 20.58 9.38 10.00
C PRO A 87 19.70 8.13 10.12
N ASP A 88 18.72 8.11 11.04
CA ASP A 88 17.78 7.01 11.24
C ASP A 88 16.47 7.16 10.43
N GLY A 89 16.38 8.17 9.56
CA GLY A 89 15.26 8.36 8.64
C GLY A 89 14.65 9.76 8.71
N VAL A 90 13.51 9.93 8.01
CA VAL A 90 12.76 11.18 8.00
C VAL A 90 11.77 11.19 9.17
N TRP A 91 11.73 12.30 9.90
CA TRP A 91 10.85 12.52 11.05
C TRP A 91 9.90 13.68 10.78
N TYR A 92 8.64 13.50 11.18
CA TYR A 92 7.61 14.51 11.07
C TYR A 92 7.23 15.04 12.44
N ARG A 93 7.25 16.37 12.60
CA ARG A 93 6.70 17.04 13.76
C ARG A 93 5.21 17.21 13.56
N ILE A 94 4.43 16.82 14.55
CA ILE A 94 2.98 16.96 14.56
C ILE A 94 2.53 17.66 15.83
N ARG A 95 1.32 18.23 15.78
CA ARG A 95 0.62 18.77 16.95
C ARG A 95 -0.34 17.71 17.50
N LEU A 96 -0.17 17.33 18.76
CA LEU A 96 -1.08 16.43 19.46
C LEU A 96 -2.35 17.16 19.92
N SER A 97 -3.43 16.40 20.16
CA SER A 97 -4.72 16.93 20.61
C SER A 97 -4.64 17.63 21.98
N ASP A 98 -3.68 17.25 22.81
CA ASP A 98 -3.38 17.87 24.11
C ASP A 98 -2.56 19.17 24.00
N GLY A 99 -2.23 19.62 22.78
CA GLY A 99 -1.46 20.82 22.54
C GLY A 99 0.04 20.66 22.79
N ARG A 100 0.58 19.44 22.86
CA ARG A 100 2.03 19.19 22.79
C ARG A 100 2.48 18.95 21.35
N ASP A 101 3.75 19.23 21.10
CA ASP A 101 4.40 18.82 19.85
C ASP A 101 5.07 17.46 20.07
N GLY A 102 5.10 16.64 19.01
CA GLY A 102 5.77 15.35 19.03
C GLY A 102 6.27 14.95 17.65
N TRP A 103 7.18 13.99 17.62
CA TRP A 103 7.85 13.51 16.42
C TRP A 103 7.50 12.07 16.13
N LEU A 104 7.08 11.77 14.91
CA LEU A 104 6.88 10.40 14.44
C LEU A 104 7.75 10.13 13.22
N SER A 105 8.08 8.87 12.97
CA SER A 105 8.84 8.51 11.76
C SER A 105 7.92 8.57 10.55
N GLY A 106 8.32 9.33 9.52
CA GLY A 106 7.56 9.52 8.30
C GLY A 106 7.33 8.21 7.52
N ARG A 107 8.17 7.18 7.74
CA ARG A 107 8.03 5.85 7.12
C ARG A 107 6.71 5.15 7.43
N PHE A 108 6.03 5.54 8.51
CA PHE A 108 4.77 4.95 8.95
C PHE A 108 3.57 5.85 8.64
N THR A 109 3.69 6.66 7.58
CA THR A 109 2.62 7.56 7.18
C THR A 109 2.40 7.55 5.68
N THR A 110 1.19 7.91 5.31
CA THR A 110 0.79 8.15 3.92
C THR A 110 0.23 9.56 3.77
N THR A 111 0.24 10.08 2.54
CA THR A 111 -0.26 11.43 2.19
C THR A 111 -1.68 11.42 1.61
N TYR A 112 -2.35 10.29 1.66
CA TYR A 112 -3.73 10.12 1.22
C TYR A 112 -4.54 9.42 2.31
N PRO A 113 -5.85 9.69 2.39
CA PRO A 113 -6.71 9.04 3.37
C PRO A 113 -6.75 7.53 3.11
N ILE A 114 -6.63 6.76 4.18
CA ILE A 114 -6.85 5.32 4.19
C ILE A 114 -8.03 4.99 5.09
N SER A 115 -8.69 3.86 4.83
CA SER A 115 -9.82 3.39 5.61
C SER A 115 -9.73 1.87 5.78
N PRO A 116 -10.20 1.34 6.93
CA PRO A 116 -10.23 -0.09 7.13
C PRO A 116 -11.24 -0.71 6.17
N ALA A 117 -10.83 -1.79 5.53
CA ALA A 117 -11.62 -2.60 4.64
C ALA A 117 -11.57 -4.05 5.13
N SER A 118 -12.73 -4.61 5.46
CA SER A 118 -12.80 -5.93 6.06
C SER A 118 -13.90 -6.79 5.47
N THR A 119 -13.60 -8.09 5.35
CA THR A 119 -14.57 -9.18 5.22
C THR A 119 -14.52 -10.03 6.49
N ASP A 120 -15.33 -11.09 6.56
CA ASP A 120 -15.31 -12.04 7.68
C ASP A 120 -13.95 -12.72 7.87
N SER A 121 -13.13 -12.81 6.80
CA SER A 121 -11.87 -13.56 6.78
C SER A 121 -10.63 -12.72 6.50
N LEU A 122 -10.77 -11.42 6.19
CA LEU A 122 -9.65 -10.59 5.78
C LEU A 122 -9.86 -9.14 6.22
N LYS A 123 -8.82 -8.55 6.82
CA LYS A 123 -8.80 -7.13 7.20
C LYS A 123 -7.56 -6.48 6.60
N ILE A 124 -7.78 -5.40 5.87
CA ILE A 124 -6.72 -4.60 5.25
C ILE A 124 -7.07 -3.12 5.38
N TRP A 125 -6.07 -2.25 5.25
CA TRP A 125 -6.32 -0.84 4.98
C TRP A 125 -6.22 -0.61 3.48
N LEU A 126 -7.08 0.25 2.95
CA LEU A 126 -7.07 0.66 1.55
C LEU A 126 -7.21 2.18 1.46
N PRO A 127 -6.78 2.81 0.35
CA PRO A 127 -7.08 4.21 0.12
C PRO A 127 -8.59 4.46 0.19
N ALA A 128 -8.99 5.61 0.72
CA ALA A 128 -10.41 5.95 0.81
C ALA A 128 -11.03 6.00 -0.60
N GLY A 129 -12.22 5.41 -0.74
CA GLY A 129 -12.95 5.32 -2.01
C GLY A 129 -12.90 3.95 -2.67
N TYR A 130 -12.06 3.03 -2.20
CA TYR A 130 -12.17 1.62 -2.56
C TYR A 130 -13.33 0.97 -1.80
N GLN A 131 -14.10 0.15 -2.50
CA GLN A 131 -15.17 -0.68 -1.99
C GLN A 131 -14.67 -2.12 -2.01
N PHE A 132 -14.69 -2.78 -0.86
CA PHE A 132 -14.10 -4.09 -0.65
C PHE A 132 -15.19 -5.14 -0.40
N GLN A 133 -15.17 -6.22 -1.16
CA GLN A 133 -16.20 -7.25 -1.10
C GLN A 133 -15.61 -8.65 -1.08
N SER A 134 -16.21 -9.52 -0.26
CA SER A 134 -15.87 -10.94 -0.21
C SER A 134 -16.38 -11.66 -1.45
N VAL A 135 -15.51 -12.43 -2.09
CA VAL A 135 -15.86 -13.33 -3.20
C VAL A 135 -15.99 -14.77 -2.68
N ALA A 136 -15.15 -15.14 -1.72
CA ALA A 136 -15.20 -16.40 -0.99
C ALA A 136 -14.41 -16.27 0.33
N ALA A 137 -14.44 -17.28 1.19
CA ALA A 137 -13.58 -17.29 2.37
C ALA A 137 -12.09 -17.17 1.96
N GLY A 138 -11.40 -16.17 2.52
CA GLY A 138 -10.02 -15.83 2.16
C GLY A 138 -9.86 -15.16 0.79
N LYS A 139 -10.94 -14.81 0.08
CA LYS A 139 -10.88 -14.16 -1.24
C LYS A 139 -11.73 -12.92 -1.26
N ALA A 140 -11.15 -11.80 -1.63
CA ALA A 140 -11.86 -10.53 -1.71
C ALA A 140 -11.39 -9.73 -2.91
N GLU A 141 -12.22 -8.78 -3.33
CA GLU A 141 -11.89 -7.86 -4.40
C GLU A 141 -12.20 -6.42 -3.98
N ALA A 142 -11.39 -5.49 -4.45
CA ALA A 142 -11.56 -4.07 -4.23
C ALA A 142 -11.78 -3.34 -5.57
N HIS A 143 -12.89 -2.62 -5.67
CA HIS A 143 -13.19 -1.73 -6.78
C HIS A 143 -13.15 -0.28 -6.32
N TYR A 144 -12.58 0.60 -7.15
CA TYR A 144 -12.67 2.03 -6.86
C TYR A 144 -14.08 2.52 -7.17
N LYS A 145 -14.69 3.32 -6.30
CA LYS A 145 -16.03 3.88 -6.51
C LYS A 145 -16.08 4.63 -7.84
N ASN A 146 -17.02 4.25 -8.72
CA ASN A 146 -17.18 4.76 -10.10
C ASN A 146 -16.02 4.41 -11.06
N GLY A 147 -15.19 3.41 -10.73
CA GLY A 147 -14.21 2.84 -11.63
C GLY A 147 -14.84 1.80 -12.58
N PRO A 148 -14.36 1.70 -13.83
CA PRO A 148 -14.90 0.74 -14.80
C PRO A 148 -14.53 -0.73 -14.50
N GLN A 149 -13.50 -1.00 -13.70
CA GLN A 149 -13.04 -2.35 -13.36
C GLN A 149 -12.58 -2.51 -11.90
N THR A 150 -12.61 -3.75 -11.42
CA THR A 150 -11.95 -4.20 -10.18
C THR A 150 -10.44 -4.09 -10.32
N LEU A 151 -9.80 -3.32 -9.43
CA LEU A 151 -8.37 -3.00 -9.54
C LEU A 151 -7.47 -3.87 -8.67
N LEU A 152 -8.02 -4.47 -7.62
CA LEU A 152 -7.28 -5.32 -6.69
C LEU A 152 -8.09 -6.57 -6.36
N TYR A 153 -7.44 -7.72 -6.43
CA TYR A 153 -7.90 -8.98 -5.87
C TYR A 153 -6.95 -9.40 -4.75
N VAL A 154 -7.52 -9.92 -3.67
CA VAL A 154 -6.76 -10.44 -2.55
C VAL A 154 -7.14 -11.90 -2.32
N GLU A 155 -6.14 -12.77 -2.28
CA GLU A 155 -6.28 -14.16 -1.85
C GLU A 155 -5.39 -14.42 -0.64
N SER A 156 -5.98 -14.96 0.43
CA SER A 156 -5.30 -15.31 1.66
C SER A 156 -5.62 -16.72 2.09
N GLY A 157 -4.68 -17.33 2.82
CA GLY A 157 -4.82 -18.68 3.31
C GLY A 157 -3.68 -19.05 4.25
N SER A 158 -3.66 -20.31 4.69
CA SER A 158 -2.54 -20.83 5.49
C SER A 158 -1.26 -20.89 4.64
N SER A 159 -0.12 -20.44 5.18
CA SER A 159 1.19 -20.50 4.49
C SER A 159 1.53 -21.90 3.98
N ALA A 160 1.12 -22.96 4.69
CA ALA A 160 1.35 -24.34 4.27
C ALA A 160 0.61 -24.74 2.97
N LYS A 161 -0.41 -23.97 2.59
CA LYS A 161 -1.22 -24.16 1.38
C LYS A 161 -0.95 -23.09 0.32
N ALA A 162 0.09 -22.27 0.50
CA ALA A 162 0.43 -21.22 -0.47
C ALA A 162 0.69 -21.85 -1.85
N PRO A 163 0.01 -21.38 -2.91
CA PRO A 163 0.14 -22.01 -4.22
C PRO A 163 1.54 -21.76 -4.79
N ALA A 164 2.24 -22.80 -5.22
CA ALA A 164 3.62 -22.68 -5.74
C ALA A 164 3.69 -21.80 -7.00
N GLU A 165 2.62 -21.85 -7.81
CA GLU A 165 2.45 -21.03 -8.99
C GLU A 165 1.48 -19.87 -8.72
N PRO A 166 1.58 -18.78 -9.49
CA PRO A 166 0.66 -17.68 -9.35
C PRO A 166 -0.76 -18.13 -9.73
N VAL A 167 -1.79 -17.58 -9.09
CA VAL A 167 -3.20 -17.91 -9.38
C VAL A 167 -3.83 -16.71 -10.05
N VAL A 168 -4.51 -16.95 -11.17
CA VAL A 168 -5.22 -15.89 -11.89
C VAL A 168 -6.68 -15.90 -11.41
N PRO A 169 -7.19 -14.81 -10.84
CA PRO A 169 -8.61 -14.66 -10.55
C PRO A 169 -9.45 -15.03 -11.77
N SER A 170 -10.58 -15.71 -11.55
CA SER A 170 -11.48 -16.16 -12.62
C SER A 170 -12.01 -15.02 -13.50
N GLY A 171 -11.98 -13.78 -13.01
CA GLY A 171 -12.33 -12.58 -13.77
C GLY A 171 -11.27 -12.07 -14.75
N LEU A 172 -10.04 -12.63 -14.74
CA LEU A 172 -8.95 -12.22 -15.64
C LEU A 172 -8.73 -13.24 -16.79
N PRO A 173 -8.21 -12.81 -17.95
CA PRO A 173 -7.93 -13.69 -19.09
C PRO A 173 -6.96 -14.84 -18.75
N ARG A 174 -7.17 -16.02 -19.35
CA ARG A 174 -6.35 -17.23 -19.12
C ARG A 174 -4.85 -16.99 -19.38
N ARG A 175 -3.99 -17.66 -18.59
CA ARG A 175 -2.51 -17.59 -18.60
C ARG A 175 -1.84 -17.76 -19.97
N SER A 176 -2.49 -18.38 -20.94
CA SER A 176 -1.91 -18.67 -22.26
C SER A 176 -1.62 -17.41 -23.12
N ALA A 177 -2.00 -16.22 -22.67
CA ALA A 177 -1.74 -14.94 -23.34
C ALA A 177 -0.67 -14.06 -22.64
N TRP A 178 0.11 -14.63 -21.72
CA TRP A 178 0.92 -13.87 -20.75
C TRP A 178 2.41 -13.91 -21.09
N THR A 179 3.12 -12.78 -20.96
CA THR A 179 4.58 -12.75 -20.87
C THR A 179 5.00 -12.48 -19.43
N VAL A 180 5.89 -13.33 -18.89
CA VAL A 180 6.35 -13.26 -17.51
C VAL A 180 7.65 -12.48 -17.44
N VAL A 181 7.71 -11.46 -16.58
CA VAL A 181 8.98 -10.91 -16.10
C VAL A 181 9.08 -11.28 -14.62
N ALA A 182 9.98 -12.20 -14.31
CA ALA A 182 10.31 -12.50 -12.92
C ALA A 182 11.08 -11.30 -12.35
N ALA A 183 10.55 -10.68 -11.29
CA ALA A 183 11.29 -9.68 -10.54
C ALA A 183 11.97 -10.35 -9.33
N GLU A 184 13.11 -9.79 -8.92
CA GLU A 184 13.83 -10.20 -7.72
C GLU A 184 12.99 -9.96 -6.45
N PRO A 185 13.30 -10.62 -5.32
CA PRO A 185 12.63 -10.34 -4.05
C PRO A 185 12.72 -8.85 -3.70
N THR A 186 11.58 -8.26 -3.33
CA THR A 186 11.50 -6.89 -2.86
C THR A 186 11.11 -6.86 -1.39
N LEU A 187 11.51 -5.80 -0.69
CA LEU A 187 11.03 -5.56 0.67
C LEU A 187 9.74 -4.77 0.58
N VAL A 188 8.65 -5.31 1.12
CA VAL A 188 7.42 -4.56 1.29
C VAL A 188 7.25 -4.36 2.79
N GLY A 189 7.67 -3.19 3.25
CA GLY A 189 7.83 -2.94 4.67
C GLY A 189 9.00 -3.74 5.24
N ASP A 190 8.73 -4.40 6.38
CA ASP A 190 9.70 -5.28 7.04
C ASP A 190 9.51 -6.76 6.64
N LEU A 191 8.64 -7.05 5.65
CA LEU A 191 8.42 -8.41 5.14
C LEU A 191 9.07 -8.61 3.77
N PRO A 192 9.67 -9.79 3.53
CA PRO A 192 10.06 -10.18 2.19
C PRO A 192 8.81 -10.40 1.35
N ALA A 193 8.78 -9.79 0.17
CA ALA A 193 7.74 -9.98 -0.81
C ALA A 193 8.34 -10.47 -2.13
N THR A 194 7.52 -11.18 -2.89
CA THR A 194 7.84 -11.53 -4.27
C THR A 194 6.84 -10.84 -5.17
N ASP A 195 7.29 -9.85 -5.94
CA ASP A 195 6.49 -9.25 -7.01
C ASP A 195 6.72 -10.03 -8.31
N ARG A 196 5.65 -10.31 -9.03
CA ARG A 196 5.66 -10.93 -10.34
C ARG A 196 4.79 -10.12 -11.28
N VAL A 197 5.37 -9.70 -12.39
CA VAL A 197 4.71 -8.83 -13.35
C VAL A 197 4.37 -9.62 -14.61
N PHE A 198 3.11 -9.54 -15.03
CA PHE A 198 2.60 -10.22 -16.21
C PHE A 198 1.94 -9.21 -17.14
N SER A 199 2.30 -9.22 -18.42
CA SER A 199 1.57 -8.44 -19.43
C SER A 199 0.37 -9.24 -19.93
N ILE A 200 -0.79 -8.60 -20.04
CA ILE A 200 -2.02 -9.19 -20.57
C ILE A 200 -2.63 -8.28 -21.65
N ARG A 201 -3.41 -8.88 -22.56
CA ARG A 201 -4.26 -8.13 -23.49
C ARG A 201 -5.71 -8.29 -23.06
N LEU A 202 -6.39 -7.17 -22.78
CA LEU A 202 -7.80 -7.19 -22.41
C LEU A 202 -8.66 -7.40 -23.67
N GLY A 203 -9.59 -8.35 -23.60
CA GLY A 203 -10.55 -8.58 -24.67
C GLY A 203 -11.60 -7.46 -24.70
N GLY A 204 -11.74 -6.76 -25.82
CA GLY A 204 -12.72 -5.69 -26.01
C GLY A 204 -12.14 -4.35 -26.49
N SER A 205 -10.93 -3.98 -26.04
CA SER A 205 -10.31 -2.68 -26.34
C SER A 205 -8.94 -2.75 -27.02
N GLY A 206 -8.32 -3.93 -27.11
CA GLY A 206 -6.99 -4.09 -27.72
C GLY A 206 -5.84 -3.46 -26.90
N CYS A 207 -6.15 -2.87 -25.75
CA CYS A 207 -5.18 -2.23 -24.88
C CYS A 207 -4.39 -3.28 -24.08
N PRO A 208 -3.05 -3.16 -24.02
CA PRO A 208 -2.24 -3.94 -23.09
C PRO A 208 -2.48 -3.44 -21.66
N ALA A 209 -2.61 -4.38 -20.73
CA ALA A 209 -2.62 -4.12 -19.30
C ALA A 209 -1.53 -4.96 -18.63
N VAL A 210 -1.13 -4.57 -17.42
CA VAL A 210 -0.13 -5.25 -16.61
C VAL A 210 -0.81 -5.76 -15.34
N VAL A 211 -0.56 -7.03 -15.02
CA VAL A 211 -0.96 -7.66 -13.77
C VAL A 211 0.25 -7.75 -12.87
N HIS A 212 0.20 -7.13 -11.70
CA HIS A 212 1.19 -7.34 -10.64
C HIS A 212 0.62 -8.33 -9.65
N GLN A 213 1.36 -9.40 -9.37
CA GLN A 213 1.08 -10.27 -8.24
C GLN A 213 2.17 -10.13 -7.21
N VAL A 214 1.81 -9.54 -6.07
CA VAL A 214 2.70 -9.39 -4.93
C VAL A 214 2.30 -10.40 -3.87
N ARG A 215 3.20 -11.34 -3.60
CA ARG A 215 3.02 -12.29 -2.50
C ARG A 215 3.77 -11.82 -1.27
N ILE A 216 3.05 -11.81 -0.16
CA ILE A 216 3.61 -11.64 1.17
C ILE A 216 3.29 -12.89 1.99
N ALA A 217 4.30 -13.44 2.64
CA ALA A 217 4.15 -14.61 3.51
C ALA A 217 4.56 -14.26 4.94
N THR A 218 3.69 -14.60 5.87
CA THR A 218 4.01 -14.69 7.30
C THR A 218 4.24 -16.14 7.68
N THR A 219 4.55 -16.38 8.96
CA THR A 219 4.70 -17.74 9.49
C THR A 219 3.42 -18.57 9.36
N ALA A 220 2.24 -17.93 9.47
CA ALA A 220 0.95 -18.62 9.50
C ALA A 220 0.13 -18.45 8.22
N HIS A 221 0.27 -17.32 7.54
CA HIS A 221 -0.58 -16.94 6.40
C HIS A 221 0.21 -16.46 5.18
N TYR A 222 -0.33 -16.71 4.00
CA TYR A 222 0.09 -16.02 2.77
C TYR A 222 -0.99 -15.05 2.32
N TYR A 223 -0.57 -14.02 1.60
CA TYR A 223 -1.41 -13.01 0.98
C TYR A 223 -0.90 -12.77 -0.43
N ASP A 224 -1.73 -13.04 -1.42
CA ASP A 224 -1.53 -12.68 -2.82
C ASP A 224 -2.36 -11.44 -3.13
N PHE A 225 -1.68 -10.32 -3.37
CA PHE A 225 -2.28 -9.08 -3.87
C PHE A 225 -2.09 -9.02 -5.37
N ILE A 226 -3.19 -8.96 -6.11
CA ILE A 226 -3.19 -8.99 -7.57
C ILE A 226 -3.80 -7.70 -8.09
N PHE A 227 -2.97 -6.87 -8.72
CA PHE A 227 -3.35 -5.56 -9.24
C PHE A 227 -3.45 -5.59 -10.75
N LEU A 228 -4.47 -4.95 -11.32
CA LEU A 228 -4.59 -4.73 -12.76
C LEU A 228 -4.35 -3.26 -13.08
N LEU A 229 -3.40 -2.99 -13.98
CA LEU A 229 -2.92 -1.64 -14.29
C LEU A 229 -2.69 -1.46 -15.80
N ASP A 230 -2.50 -0.22 -16.22
CA ASP A 230 -2.15 0.17 -17.57
C ASP A 230 -0.63 0.26 -17.83
N ALA A 231 0.20 0.30 -16.78
CA ALA A 231 1.66 0.39 -16.89
C ALA A 231 2.41 -0.35 -15.74
N PRO A 232 3.61 -0.91 -16.01
CA PRO A 232 4.39 -1.71 -15.06
C PRO A 232 5.07 -0.94 -13.92
N SER A 233 4.98 0.40 -13.90
CA SER A 233 5.62 1.27 -12.91
C SER A 233 4.64 2.26 -12.29
N SER A 234 3.40 1.84 -12.10
CA SER A 234 2.40 2.73 -11.51
C SER A 234 2.72 2.92 -10.02
N SER A 235 3.02 4.15 -9.63
CA SER A 235 3.03 4.63 -8.23
C SER A 235 1.83 4.14 -7.40
N VAL A 236 0.75 3.75 -8.06
CA VAL A 236 -0.49 3.24 -7.48
C VAL A 236 -0.28 1.86 -6.89
N VAL A 237 0.57 1.02 -7.48
CA VAL A 237 0.99 -0.26 -6.87
C VAL A 237 1.82 0.03 -5.65
N ALA A 238 2.79 0.95 -5.77
CA ALA A 238 3.52 1.43 -4.61
C ALA A 238 2.54 1.97 -3.56
N GLN A 239 1.54 2.78 -3.95
CA GLN A 239 0.50 3.33 -3.09
C GLN A 239 -0.38 2.26 -2.41
N LEU A 240 -0.77 1.22 -3.15
CA LEU A 240 -1.67 0.19 -2.66
C LEU A 240 -0.93 -0.82 -1.79
N LEU A 241 0.29 -1.19 -2.16
CA LEU A 241 1.20 -1.93 -1.30
C LEU A 241 1.53 -1.10 -0.06
N ASP A 242 1.81 0.20 -0.23
CA ASP A 242 1.96 1.22 0.82
C ASP A 242 0.68 1.47 1.62
N SER A 243 -0.41 0.76 1.37
CA SER A 243 -1.67 0.87 2.13
C SER A 243 -2.15 -0.45 2.73
N ALA A 244 -1.69 -1.58 2.19
CA ALA A 244 -2.07 -2.88 2.68
C ALA A 244 -1.36 -3.15 4.02
N THR A 245 -2.05 -2.95 5.13
CA THR A 245 -1.60 -3.46 6.43
C THR A 245 -2.36 -4.75 6.70
N VAL A 246 -1.61 -5.84 6.84
CA VAL A 246 -2.19 -7.17 7.03
C VAL A 246 -2.14 -7.51 8.51
N GLN A 247 -3.30 -7.83 9.08
CA GLN A 247 -3.45 -8.31 10.46
C GLN A 247 -3.58 -9.83 10.49
#